data_AF-A0A396Z136-F1
#
_entry.id   AF-A0A396Z136-F1
#
_cell.length_a   1.000
_cell.length_b   1.000
_cell.length_c   1.000
_cell.angle_alpha   90.00
_cell.angle_beta   90.00
_cell.angle_gamma   90.00
#
_symmetry.space_group_name_H-M   'P 1'
#
loop_
_entity.id
_entity.type
_entity.pdbx_description
1 polymer ?
#
loop_
_entity_poly.entity_id
_entity_poly.type
_entity_poly.pdbx_seq_one_letter_code
_entity_poly.pdbx_strand_id
1 'polypeptide(L)'
;MNRFYLLLTLSSLSISFSPLFSGEFEGIYTVGNRECRVTPIRMAFEVICKPSNKRKIFFYQGEDKEKRIFRTDDGDSSDFFVFDDLSFQSGVFIGNDGIRRKVKKRNSFRSDQF
;
A
#
# COMPACT_ATOMS: atom_id res chain seq x y z
N MET A 1 25.41 17.42 -50.80
CA MET A 1 24.19 16.70 -50.37
C MET A 1 24.44 16.15 -48.97
N ASN A 2 23.77 16.74 -47.98
CA ASN A 2 23.91 16.47 -46.54
C ASN A 2 23.43 15.06 -46.17
N ARG A 3 24.24 14.31 -45.43
CA ARG A 3 23.81 13.10 -44.71
C ARG A 3 23.84 13.40 -43.20
N PHE A 4 22.70 13.81 -42.66
CA PHE A 4 22.47 13.91 -41.23
C PHE A 4 22.28 12.49 -40.66
N TYR A 5 23.21 12.04 -39.83
CA TYR A 5 23.05 10.83 -39.03
C TYR A 5 22.20 11.15 -37.81
N LEU A 6 20.96 10.66 -37.78
CA LEU A 6 20.04 10.79 -36.67
C LEU A 6 20.40 9.72 -35.62
N LEU A 7 21.10 10.13 -34.56
CA LEU A 7 21.38 9.29 -33.39
C LEU A 7 20.09 9.13 -32.57
N LEU A 8 19.37 8.03 -32.79
CA LEU A 8 18.28 7.56 -31.94
C LEU A 8 18.87 7.04 -30.62
N THR A 9 18.99 7.91 -29.63
CA THR A 9 19.27 7.50 -28.26
C THR A 9 18.01 6.84 -27.69
N LEU A 10 17.97 5.50 -27.71
CA LEU A 10 17.00 4.72 -26.93
C LEU A 10 17.29 4.94 -25.45
N SER A 11 16.63 5.91 -24.82
CA SER A 11 16.52 5.95 -23.38
C SER A 11 15.56 4.82 -22.97
N SER A 12 16.11 3.64 -22.71
CA SER A 12 15.38 2.55 -22.07
C SER A 12 14.98 3.01 -20.67
N LEU A 13 13.74 3.48 -20.52
CA LEU A 13 13.13 3.74 -19.24
C LEU A 13 12.98 2.38 -18.54
N SER A 14 13.96 2.03 -17.70
CA SER A 14 13.86 0.85 -16.85
C SER A 14 12.76 1.12 -15.84
N ILE A 15 11.55 0.60 -16.11
CA ILE A 15 10.47 0.58 -15.14
C ILE A 15 10.88 -0.44 -14.08
N SER A 16 11.47 0.04 -12.99
CA SER A 16 11.81 -0.77 -11.83
C SER A 16 10.51 -1.24 -11.17
N PHE A 17 9.98 -2.38 -11.62
CA PHE A 17 8.92 -3.08 -10.90
C PHE A 17 9.54 -3.72 -9.67
N SER A 18 9.51 -3.02 -8.55
CA SER A 18 9.84 -3.60 -7.24
C SER A 18 8.73 -4.60 -6.89
N PRO A 19 8.99 -5.91 -6.80
CA PRO A 19 8.00 -6.84 -6.28
C PRO A 19 7.66 -6.39 -4.86
N LEU A 20 6.37 -6.16 -4.59
CA LEU A 20 5.89 -5.94 -3.23
C LEU A 20 6.26 -7.19 -2.42
N PHE A 21 7.23 -7.07 -1.51
CA PHE A 21 7.57 -8.15 -0.59
C PHE A 21 6.37 -8.35 0.34
N SER A 22 5.58 -9.38 0.02
CA SER A 22 4.33 -9.79 0.68
C SER A 22 4.38 -9.77 2.21
N GLY A 23 5.54 -10.02 2.83
CA GLY A 23 5.65 -10.09 4.30
C GLY A 23 5.67 -8.73 5.00
N GLU A 24 6.07 -7.65 4.33
CA GLU A 24 6.37 -6.38 5.01
C GLU A 24 5.11 -5.69 5.53
N PHE A 25 3.99 -5.85 4.84
CA PHE A 25 2.73 -5.22 5.21
C PHE A 25 1.81 -6.13 6.03
N GLU A 26 2.15 -7.41 6.24
CA GLU A 26 1.34 -8.31 7.08
C GLU A 26 1.32 -7.84 8.55
N GLY A 27 0.16 -7.87 9.19
CA GLY A 27 0.07 -7.67 10.64
C GLY A 27 -1.24 -7.04 11.11
N ILE A 28 -1.21 -6.53 12.34
CA ILE A 28 -2.33 -5.81 12.94
C ILE A 28 -2.07 -4.31 12.85
N TYR A 29 -3.06 -3.56 12.38
CA TYR A 29 -3.00 -2.11 12.21
C TYR A 29 -4.11 -1.46 13.01
N THR A 30 -3.81 -0.30 13.57
CA THR A 30 -4.81 0.62 14.09
C THR A 30 -5.16 1.62 13.00
N VAL A 31 -6.43 1.65 12.58
CA VAL A 31 -6.98 2.59 11.59
C VAL A 31 -7.98 3.50 12.30
N GLY A 32 -7.54 4.70 12.67
CA GLY A 32 -8.29 5.56 13.59
C GLY A 32 -8.45 4.86 14.95
N ASN A 33 -9.68 4.48 15.30
CA ASN A 33 -10.00 3.73 16.52
C ASN A 33 -10.26 2.23 16.28
N ARG A 34 -10.11 1.74 15.05
CA ARG A 34 -10.39 0.34 14.69
C ARG A 34 -9.11 -0.49 14.62
N GLU A 35 -9.18 -1.71 15.10
CA GLU A 35 -8.15 -2.72 14.89
C GLU A 35 -8.46 -3.49 13.60
N CYS A 36 -7.49 -3.53 12.69
CA CYS A 36 -7.60 -4.17 11.39
C CYS A 36 -6.48 -5.19 11.20
N ARG A 37 -6.82 -6.43 10.84
CA ARG A 37 -5.85 -7.42 10.40
C ARG A 37 -5.61 -7.27 8.91
N VAL A 38 -4.34 -7.20 8.52
CA VAL A 38 -3.90 -7.10 7.13
C VAL A 38 -3.15 -8.38 6.77
N THR A 39 -3.62 -9.05 5.72
CA THR A 39 -3.04 -10.30 5.21
C THR A 39 -2.65 -10.14 3.73
N PRO A 40 -1.41 -10.48 3.34
CA PRO A 40 -1.01 -10.49 1.93
C PRO A 40 -1.80 -11.46 1.08
N ILE A 41 -2.21 -10.98 -0.10
CA ILE A 41 -2.78 -11.79 -1.18
C ILE A 41 -2.14 -11.32 -2.50
N ARG A 42 -1.01 -11.92 -2.87
CA ARG A 42 -0.26 -11.59 -4.11
C ARG A 42 0.09 -10.09 -4.20
N MET A 43 -0.50 -9.37 -5.16
CA MET A 43 -0.28 -7.92 -5.41
C MET A 43 -1.30 -7.03 -4.68
N ALA A 44 -2.04 -7.63 -3.75
CA ALA A 44 -3.07 -6.97 -2.97
C ALA A 44 -2.93 -7.39 -1.50
N PHE A 45 -3.73 -6.76 -0.65
CA PHE A 45 -3.90 -7.22 0.72
C PHE A 45 -5.36 -7.23 1.13
N GLU A 46 -5.69 -8.23 1.92
CA GLU A 46 -6.97 -8.35 2.59
C GLU A 46 -6.93 -7.60 3.92
N VAL A 47 -7.96 -6.80 4.18
CA VAL A 47 -8.16 -6.10 5.44
C VAL A 47 -9.46 -6.53 6.07
N ILE A 48 -9.39 -6.92 7.35
CA ILE A 48 -10.56 -7.21 8.18
C ILE A 48 -10.50 -6.33 9.43
N CYS A 49 -11.47 -5.42 9.58
CA CYS A 49 -11.52 -4.49 10.71
C CYS A 49 -12.62 -4.85 11.72
N LYS A 50 -12.26 -4.86 13.01
CA LYS A 50 -13.20 -4.98 14.12
C LYS A 50 -13.97 -3.66 14.34
N PRO A 51 -15.24 -3.71 14.79
CA PRO A 51 -16.05 -4.90 15.07
C PRO A 51 -16.74 -5.48 13.83
N SER A 52 -16.70 -4.80 12.69
CA SER A 52 -17.49 -5.16 11.50
C SER A 52 -17.17 -6.54 10.92
N ASN A 53 -15.92 -7.01 11.08
CA ASN A 53 -15.38 -8.23 10.46
C ASN A 53 -15.62 -8.33 8.94
N LYS A 54 -15.96 -7.21 8.29
CA LYS A 54 -16.10 -7.15 6.83
C LYS A 54 -14.72 -7.21 6.21
N ARG A 55 -14.58 -8.10 5.24
CA ARG A 55 -13.40 -8.25 4.40
C ARG A 55 -13.41 -7.19 3.31
N LYS A 56 -12.26 -6.56 3.07
CA LYS A 56 -12.01 -5.69 1.92
C LYS A 56 -10.66 -6.04 1.32
N ILE A 57 -10.54 -5.95 0.00
CA ILE A 57 -9.28 -6.20 -0.71
C ILE A 57 -8.77 -4.88 -1.29
N PHE A 58 -7.49 -4.60 -1.08
CA PHE A 58 -6.85 -3.40 -1.57
C PHE A 58 -5.72 -3.75 -2.54
N PHE A 59 -5.81 -3.20 -3.74
CA PHE A 59 -4.86 -3.42 -4.82
C PHE A 59 -3.88 -2.25 -4.88
N TYR A 60 -2.62 -2.55 -5.20
CA TYR A 60 -1.60 -1.54 -5.44
C TYR A 60 -1.97 -0.68 -6.65
N GLN A 61 -1.88 0.65 -6.50
CA GLN A 61 -2.21 1.62 -7.55
C GLN A 61 -1.01 2.45 -8.01
N GLY A 62 0.10 2.44 -7.25
CA GLY A 62 1.30 3.19 -7.59
C GLY A 62 1.99 3.82 -6.39
N GLU A 63 2.99 4.64 -6.69
CA GLU A 63 3.81 5.37 -5.74
C GLU A 63 3.80 6.88 -6.08
N ASP A 64 3.67 7.74 -5.06
CA ASP A 64 3.86 9.19 -5.15
C ASP A 64 4.82 9.65 -4.05
N LYS A 65 5.98 10.18 -4.44
CA LYS A 65 7.01 10.67 -3.49
C LYS A 65 7.29 9.68 -2.35
N GLU A 66 7.60 8.43 -2.72
CA GLU A 66 7.87 7.29 -1.82
C GLU A 66 6.67 6.74 -1.06
N LYS A 67 5.48 7.35 -1.19
CA LYS A 67 4.25 6.85 -0.59
C LYS A 67 3.59 5.83 -1.48
N ARG A 68 3.26 4.67 -0.92
CA ARG A 68 2.53 3.62 -1.64
C ARG A 68 1.03 3.79 -1.47
N ILE A 69 0.31 3.76 -2.59
CA ILE A 69 -1.14 3.93 -2.64
C ILE A 69 -1.80 2.59 -2.98
N PHE A 70 -2.78 2.23 -2.17
CA PHE A 70 -3.63 1.05 -2.39
C PHE A 70 -5.10 1.45 -2.34
N ARG A 71 -5.92 0.81 -3.17
CA ARG A 71 -7.34 1.14 -3.32
C ARG A 71 -8.21 -0.12 -3.33
N THR A 72 -9.40 -0.03 -2.77
CA THR A 72 -10.44 -1.07 -2.92
C THR A 72 -10.98 -1.13 -4.34
N ASP A 73 -11.27 -2.34 -4.81
CA ASP A 73 -11.99 -2.60 -6.07
C ASP A 73 -13.43 -3.09 -5.83
N ASP A 74 -14.02 -2.66 -4.71
CA ASP A 74 -15.38 -3.02 -4.35
C ASP A 74 -16.33 -1.91 -4.84
N GLY A 75 -16.52 -1.81 -6.17
CA GLY A 75 -17.54 -1.01 -6.89
C GLY A 75 -17.90 0.37 -6.32
N ASP A 76 -18.70 0.39 -5.26
CA ASP A 76 -19.23 1.59 -4.61
C ASP A 76 -18.30 2.22 -3.55
N SER A 77 -17.20 1.56 -3.18
CA SER A 77 -16.25 2.07 -2.20
C SER A 77 -14.90 2.38 -2.83
N SER A 78 -14.51 3.66 -2.71
CA SER A 78 -13.16 4.13 -3.01
C SER A 78 -12.40 4.39 -1.70
N ASP A 79 -12.15 3.32 -0.94
CA ASP A 79 -11.30 3.42 0.23
C ASP A 79 -9.83 3.34 -0.22
N PHE A 80 -8.96 4.13 0.39
CA PHE A 80 -7.53 4.17 0.11
C PHE A 80 -6.70 3.93 1.35
N PHE A 81 -5.60 3.20 1.17
CA PHE A 81 -4.45 3.25 2.08
C PHE A 81 -3.31 3.98 1.38
N VAL A 82 -2.74 4.96 2.06
CA VAL A 82 -1.55 5.69 1.63
C VAL A 82 -0.51 5.52 2.73
N PHE A 83 0.50 4.70 2.48
CA PHE A 83 1.60 4.48 3.43
C PHE A 83 2.65 5.59 3.30
N ASP A 84 3.26 5.96 4.43
CA ASP A 84 4.23 7.06 4.45
C ASP A 84 5.54 6.71 3.73
N ASP A 85 5.89 5.42 3.71
CA ASP A 85 7.12 4.88 3.11
C ASP A 85 6.99 3.37 2.82
N LEU A 86 8.10 2.77 2.36
CA LEU A 86 8.20 1.35 2.01
C LEU A 86 8.22 0.39 3.22
N SER A 87 8.32 0.89 4.45
CA SER A 87 8.32 0.05 5.66
C SER A 87 6.92 -0.35 6.11
N PHE A 88 5.88 0.28 5.54
CA PHE A 88 4.47 0.05 5.83
C PHE A 88 4.09 0.18 7.32
N GLN A 89 4.87 0.91 8.13
CA GLN A 89 4.62 1.05 9.56
C GLN A 89 3.53 2.08 9.88
N SER A 90 3.34 3.07 9.02
CA SER A 90 2.34 4.12 9.21
C SER A 90 1.81 4.67 7.89
N GLY A 91 0.70 5.40 7.99
CA GLY A 91 0.11 6.07 6.85
C GLY A 91 -1.24 6.69 7.18
N VAL A 92 -2.04 6.85 6.13
CA VAL A 92 -3.39 7.39 6.18
C VAL A 92 -4.35 6.48 5.44
N PHE A 93 -5.48 6.20 6.08
CA PHE A 93 -6.64 5.59 5.46
C PHE A 93 -7.63 6.69 5.08
N ILE A 94 -8.11 6.68 3.85
CA ILE A 94 -9.12 7.61 3.34
C ILE A 94 -10.34 6.76 3.02
N GLY A 95 -11.43 6.92 3.78
CA GLY A 95 -12.66 6.19 3.50
C GLY A 95 -13.44 6.80 2.35
N ASN A 96 -14.46 6.09 1.88
CA ASN A 96 -15.45 6.62 0.92
C ASN A 96 -16.16 7.90 1.42
N ASP A 97 -16.17 8.13 2.73
CA ASP A 97 -16.63 9.36 3.38
C ASP A 97 -15.65 10.54 3.23
N GLY A 98 -14.49 10.34 2.60
CA GLY A 98 -13.41 11.32 2.50
C GLY A 98 -12.64 11.53 3.81
N ILE A 99 -13.02 10.86 4.91
CA ILE A 99 -12.42 11.07 6.22
C ILE A 99 -11.08 10.35 6.29
N ARG A 100 -10.06 11.14 6.63
CA ARG A 100 -8.68 10.69 6.81
C ARG A 100 -8.49 10.16 8.22
N ARG A 101 -8.05 8.91 8.34
CA ARG A 101 -7.79 8.23 9.61
C ARG A 101 -6.33 7.81 9.65
N LYS A 102 -5.65 8.05 10.76
CA LYS A 102 -4.27 7.64 10.94
C LYS A 102 -4.17 6.11 10.92
N VAL A 103 -3.17 5.59 10.24
CA VAL A 103 -2.80 4.18 10.20
C VAL A 103 -1.49 3.99 10.95
N LYS A 104 -1.45 2.99 11.83
CA LYS A 104 -0.23 2.59 12.52
C LYS A 104 -0.20 1.07 12.66
N LYS A 105 0.88 0.44 12.19
CA LYS A 105 1.15 -0.98 12.44
C LYS A 105 1.42 -1.16 13.93
N ARG A 106 0.78 -2.17 14.53
CA ARG A 106 1.12 -2.61 15.87
C ARG A 106 2.44 -3.36 15.75
N ASN A 107 3.52 -2.74 16.18
CA ASN A 107 4.80 -3.42 16.31
C ASN A 107 4.59 -4.63 17.23
N SER A 108 4.83 -5.83 16.71
CA SER A 108 5.16 -6.96 17.57
C SER A 108 6.46 -6.56 18.26
N PHE A 109 6.37 -6.09 19.50
CA PHE A 109 7.49 -6.28 20.40
C PHE A 109 7.71 -7.78 20.42
N ARG A 110 8.83 -8.20 19.83
CA ARG A 110 9.39 -9.51 20.03
C ARG A 110 9.68 -9.58 21.53
N SER A 111 8.81 -10.25 22.28
CA SER A 111 9.07 -10.63 23.67
C SER A 111 10.16 -11.68 23.66
N ASP A 112 11.38 -11.29 23.30
CA ASP A 112 12.56 -12.13 23.46
C ASP A 112 13.18 -11.79 24.82
N GLN A 113 13.34 -12.85 25.62
CA GLN A 113 14.30 -13.02 26.72
C GLN A 113 13.93 -12.41 28.08
N PHE A 114 13.31 -13.25 28.92
CA PHE A 114 13.75 -13.45 30.31
C PHE A 114 14.03 -14.94 30.51
#